data_AF-A0A844YRU6-F1
#
_entry.id   AF-A0A844YRU6-F1
#
_cell.length_a   1.000
_cell.length_b   1.000
_cell.length_c   1.000
_cell.angle_alpha   90.00
_cell.angle_beta   90.00
_cell.angle_gamma   90.00
#
_symmetry.space_group_name_H-M   'P 1'
#
loop_
_entity.id
_entity.type
_entity.pdbx_description
1 polymer ?
#
loop_
_entity_poly.entity_id
_entity_poly.type
_entity_poly.pdbx_seq_one_letter_code
_entity_poly.pdbx_strand_id
1 'polypeptide(L)' 'MDLNRLYSDHQVLLMQADHAGPGLAGRSLRGDAQTLAGRIASYQEGMGAAAASAWKAQSVRLGTALSAALTARGLAA' A
#
# COMPACT_ATOMS: atom_id res chain seq x y z
N MET A 1 18.41 4.31 3.14
CA MET A 1 17.18 3.64 2.67
C MET A 1 17.48 3.11 1.28
N ASP A 2 17.15 1.84 0.99
CA ASP A 2 17.27 1.28 -0.37
C ASP A 2 15.91 1.39 -1.06
N LEU A 3 15.79 2.37 -1.95
CA LEU A 3 14.55 2.67 -2.66
C LEU A 3 14.14 1.53 -3.61
N ASN A 4 15.11 0.86 -4.24
CA ASN A 4 14.85 -0.24 -5.16
C ASN A 4 14.31 -1.46 -4.41
N ARG A 5 14.85 -1.74 -3.23
CA ARG A 5 14.32 -2.79 -2.37
C ARG A 5 12.89 -2.49 -1.93
N LEU A 6 12.59 -1.25 -1.52
CA LEU A 6 11.21 -0.86 -1.16
C LEU A 6 10.24 -0.99 -2.32
N TYR A 7 10.67 -0.67 -3.55
CA TYR A 7 9.87 -0.89 -4.75
C TYR A 7 9.60 -2.37 -4.98
N SER A 8 10.64 -3.20 -4.95
CA SER A 8 10.51 -4.65 -5.11
C SER A 8 9.55 -5.23 -4.07
N ASP A 9 9.75 -4.92 -2.80
CA ASP A 9 8.92 -5.42 -1.70
C ASP A 9 7.46 -4.97 -1.86
N HIS A 10 7.21 -3.72 -2.28
CA HIS A 10 5.86 -3.23 -2.57
C HIS A 10 5.19 -4.02 -3.70
N GLN A 11 5.90 -4.29 -4.81
CA GLN A 11 5.33 -5.07 -5.93
C GLN A 11 5.04 -6.50 -5.51
N VAL A 12 5.93 -7.13 -4.74
CA VAL A 12 5.72 -8.48 -4.22
C VAL A 12 4.48 -8.55 -3.34
N LEU A 13 4.30 -7.61 -2.43
CA LEU A 13 3.10 -7.56 -1.58
C LEU A 13 1.81 -7.40 -2.39
N LEU A 14 1.80 -6.58 -3.44
CA LEU A 14 0.63 -6.46 -4.31
C LEU A 14 0.32 -7.75 -5.06
N MET A 15 1.32 -8.42 -5.61
CA MET A 15 1.14 -9.71 -6.29
C MET A 15 0.61 -10.78 -5.33
N GLN A 16 1.15 -10.85 -4.12
CA GLN A 16 0.67 -11.76 -3.08
C GLN A 16 -0.76 -11.42 -2.63
N ALA A 17 -1.07 -10.13 -2.49
CA ALA A 17 -2.41 -9.68 -2.10
C ALA A 17 -3.46 -10.01 -3.16
N ASP A 18 -3.10 -9.92 -4.43
CA ASP A 18 -3.95 -10.32 -5.55
C ASP A 18 -4.19 -11.83 -5.52
N HIS A 19 -3.13 -12.61 -5.38
CA HIS A 19 -3.21 -14.07 -5.26
C HIS A 19 -4.05 -14.54 -4.05
N ALA A 20 -3.90 -13.88 -2.89
CA ALA A 20 -4.65 -14.21 -1.67
C ALA A 20 -6.12 -13.74 -1.69
N GLY A 21 -6.52 -12.93 -2.69
CA GLY A 21 -7.88 -12.46 -2.88
C GLY A 21 -8.35 -11.43 -1.84
N PRO A 22 -9.68 -11.22 -1.67
CA PRO A 22 -10.22 -10.20 -0.78
C PRO A 22 -10.30 -10.64 0.69
N GLY A 23 -9.72 -11.78 1.07
CA GLY A 23 -9.70 -12.31 2.43
C GLY A 23 -8.87 -11.48 3.42
N LEU A 24 -8.80 -11.94 4.68
CA LEU A 24 -7.97 -11.29 5.72
C LEU A 24 -6.50 -11.21 5.30
N ALA A 25 -5.96 -12.29 4.72
CA ALA A 25 -4.58 -12.33 4.23
C ALA A 25 -4.31 -11.27 3.14
N GLY A 26 -5.13 -11.22 2.09
CA GLY A 26 -4.99 -10.21 1.04
C GLY A 26 -5.18 -8.78 1.55
N ARG A 27 -6.03 -8.56 2.55
CA ARG A 27 -6.17 -7.26 3.23
C ARG A 27 -4.90 -6.87 3.98
N SER A 28 -4.33 -7.77 4.78
CA SER A 28 -3.08 -7.53 5.50
C SER A 28 -1.97 -7.14 4.53
N LEU A 29 -1.82 -7.91 3.45
CA LEU A 29 -0.82 -7.67 2.41
C LEU A 29 -1.02 -6.30 1.72
N ARG A 30 -2.26 -5.88 1.46
CA ARG A 30 -2.54 -4.51 0.95
C ARG A 30 -2.23 -3.42 1.96
N GLY A 31 -2.43 -3.67 3.26
CA GLY A 31 -2.05 -2.74 4.33
C GLY A 31 -0.52 -2.58 4.45
N ASP A 32 0.22 -3.66 4.28
CA ASP A 32 1.68 -3.63 4.24
C ASP A 32 2.17 -2.88 2.98
N ALA A 33 1.55 -3.13 1.82
CA ALA A 33 1.85 -2.42 0.57
C ALA A 33 1.53 -0.90 0.70
N GLN A 34 0.39 -0.54 1.30
CA GLN A 34 0.05 0.84 1.62
C GLN A 34 1.14 1.52 2.47
N THR A 35 1.60 0.82 3.51
CA THR A 35 2.65 1.32 4.40
C THR A 35 3.95 1.58 3.64
N LEU A 36 4.36 0.67 2.75
CA LEU A 36 5.55 0.86 1.91
C LEU A 36 5.38 2.03 0.92
N ALA A 37 4.21 2.16 0.29
CA ALA A 37 3.92 3.29 -0.60
C ALA A 37 4.03 4.64 0.14
N GLY A 38 3.56 4.71 1.39
CA GLY A 38 3.74 5.89 2.24
C GLY A 38 5.20 6.19 2.56
N ARG A 39 6.00 5.18 2.92
CA ARG A 39 7.43 5.34 3.19
C ARG A 39 8.22 5.83 1.98
N ILE A 40 7.93 5.26 0.81
CA ILE A 40 8.53 5.69 -0.47
C ILE A 40 8.15 7.14 -0.76
N ALA A 41 6.88 7.50 -0.59
CA ALA A 41 6.41 8.87 -0.80
C ALA A 41 7.16 9.87 0.06
N SER A 42 7.28 9.62 1.37
CA SER A 42 8.01 10.51 2.29
C SER A 42 9.49 10.63 1.91
N TYR A 43 10.13 9.53 1.49
CA TYR A 43 11.52 9.58 1.06
C TYR A 43 11.72 10.38 -0.23
N GLN A 44 10.85 10.17 -1.22
CA GLN A 44 10.91 10.90 -2.49
C GLN A 44 10.56 12.38 -2.33
N GLU A 45 9.63 12.71 -1.43
CA GLU A 45 9.32 14.10 -1.08
C GLU A 45 10.53 14.81 -0.46
N GLY A 46 11.25 14.14 0.45
CA GLY A 46 12.49 14.67 1.03
C GLY A 46 13.59 14.95 -0.01
N MET A 47 13.53 14.32 -1.19
CA MET A 47 14.42 14.56 -2.31
C MET A 47 13.87 15.56 -3.35
N GLY A 48 12.67 16.09 -3.15
CA GLY A 48 11.98 16.95 -4.13
C GLY A 48 11.53 16.21 -5.39
N ALA A 49 11.42 14.87 -5.35
CA ALA A 49 11.04 14.07 -6.50
C ALA A 49 9.53 14.13 -6.77
N ALA A 50 9.14 14.51 -8.00
CA ALA A 50 7.75 14.62 -8.41
C ALA A 50 6.95 13.31 -8.26
N ALA A 51 7.64 12.16 -8.36
CA ALA A 51 7.06 10.84 -8.19
C ALA A 51 6.46 10.60 -6.79
N ALA A 52 6.84 11.38 -5.77
CA ALA A 52 6.25 11.30 -4.43
C ALA A 52 4.72 11.43 -4.46
N SER A 53 4.18 12.27 -5.34
CA SER A 53 2.73 12.48 -5.50
C SER A 53 1.99 11.20 -5.89
N ALA A 54 2.55 10.41 -6.81
CA ALA A 54 1.97 9.14 -7.24
C ALA A 54 1.97 8.11 -6.10
N TRP A 55 3.04 8.06 -5.30
CA TRP A 55 3.13 7.17 -4.15
C TRP A 55 2.16 7.53 -3.02
N LYS A 56 1.92 8.82 -2.79
CA LYS A 56 0.88 9.29 -1.86
C LYS A 56 -0.51 8.85 -2.34
N ALA A 57 -0.84 9.08 -3.60
CA ALA A 57 -2.12 8.67 -4.17
C ALA A 57 -2.34 7.15 -4.07
N GLN A 58 -1.29 6.37 -4.35
CA GLN A 58 -1.32 4.91 -4.23
C GLN A 58 -1.56 4.44 -2.79
N SER A 59 -0.88 5.05 -1.81
CA SER A 59 -1.09 4.75 -0.39
C SER A 59 -2.54 5.03 0.02
N VAL A 60 -3.09 6.19 -0.35
CA VAL A 60 -4.49 6.53 -0.08
C VAL A 60 -5.45 5.52 -0.71
N ARG A 61 -5.24 5.15 -1.98
CA ARG A 61 -6.09 4.18 -2.70
C ARG A 61 -6.09 2.79 -2.05
N LEU A 62 -4.94 2.31 -1.59
CA LEU A 62 -4.86 1.02 -0.90
C LEU A 62 -5.56 1.07 0.46
N GLY A 63 -5.44 2.19 1.17
CA GLY A 63 -6.15 2.42 2.43
C GLY A 63 -7.66 2.48 2.27
N THR A 64 -8.17 3.21 1.27
CA THR A 64 -9.62 3.30 1.03
C THR A 64 -10.21 1.95 0.63
N ALA A 65 -9.51 1.18 -0.20
CA ALA A 65 -9.91 -0.17 -0.56
C ALA A 65 -9.94 -1.12 0.66
N LEU A 66 -8.97 -0.98 1.56
CA LEU A 66 -8.91 -1.75 2.81
C LEU A 66 -10.09 -1.40 3.73
N SER A 67 -10.35 -0.11 3.95
CA SER A 67 -11.46 0.38 4.78
C SER A 67 -12.82 -0.06 4.23
N ALA A 68 -13.05 0.07 2.92
CA ALA A 68 -14.29 -0.38 2.28
C ALA A 68 -14.52 -1.89 2.49
N ALA A 69 -13.46 -2.70 2.41
CA ALA A 69 -13.53 -4.13 2.64
C ALA A 69 -13.82 -4.49 4.12
N LEU A 70 -13.41 -3.65 5.08
CA LEU A 70 -13.74 -3.82 6.50
C LEU A 70 -15.20 -3.47 6.78
N THR A 71 -15.69 -2.36 6.22
CA THR A 71 -17.10 -1.94 6.36
C THR A 71 -18.05 -2.97 5.76
N ALA A 72 -17.75 -3.51 4.57
CA ALA A 72 -18.58 -4.52 3.90
C ALA A 72 -18.73 -5.83 4.71
N ARG A 73 -17.85 -6.09 5.68
CA ARG A 73 -17.92 -7.27 6.56
C ARG A 73 -18.49 -6.97 7.95
N GLY A 74 -18.97 -5.76 8.22
CA GLY A 74 -19.46 -5.35 9.54
C GLY A 74 -18.35 -5.31 10.61
N LEU A 75 -17.08 -5.14 10.18
CA LEU A 75 -15.90 -5.11 11.05
C LEU A 75 -15.33 -3.69 11.22
N ALA A 76 -15.99 -2.68 10.67
CA ALA A 76 -15.71 -1.29 11.01
C ALA A 76 -16.35 -1.01 12.38
N ALA A 77 -15.51 -0.75 13.38
CA ALA A 77 -15.95 -0.34 14.72
C ALA A 77 -16.70 1.00 14.67
#